data_AF-A0A656PNA1-F1
#
_entry.id   AF-A0A656PNA1-F1
#
_cell.length_a   1.000
_cell.length_b   1.000
_cell.length_c   1.000
_cell.angle_alpha   90.00
_cell.angle_beta   90.00
_cell.angle_gamma   90.00
#
_symmetry.space_group_name_H-M   'P 1'
#
loop_
_entity.id
_entity.type
_entity.pdbx_description
1 polymer ?
#
loop_
_entity_poly.entity_id
_entity_poly.type
_entity_poly.pdbx_seq_one_letter_code
_entity_poly.pdbx_strand_id
1 'polypeptide(L)'
;MDNIYQEELMDIYKNPAKRGLLDGADVSISQSNPMCGDDVSVQLKIENGIVKDARFHGNACMVSIVSSEILLDYLVGKTLDEVKVVTKEKFLEMLNLNLSTSRIGCATLALGAVQKAVNEYEKK
;
A
#
# COMPACT_ATOMS: atom_id res chain seq x y z
N MET A 1 14.70 -17.38 9.99
CA MET A 1 13.85 -16.18 9.77
C MET A 1 14.29 -15.11 10.76
N ASP A 2 15.59 -14.82 10.87
CA ASP A 2 16.48 -14.04 9.98
C ASP A 2 16.41 -12.56 10.34
N ASN A 3 17.28 -12.18 11.28
CA ASN A 3 17.44 -10.84 11.85
C ASN A 3 17.51 -9.74 10.77
N ILE A 4 18.08 -10.07 9.62
CA ILE A 4 18.20 -9.21 8.43
C ILE A 4 16.83 -8.75 7.93
N TYR A 5 15.84 -9.65 7.87
CA TYR A 5 14.51 -9.29 7.40
C TYR A 5 13.80 -8.35 8.39
N GLN A 6 14.01 -8.54 9.69
CA GLN A 6 13.45 -7.63 10.69
C GLN A 6 14.11 -6.24 10.65
N GLU A 7 15.42 -6.18 10.41
CA GLU A 7 16.16 -4.93 10.23
C GLU A 7 15.66 -4.16 8.99
N GLU A 8 15.48 -4.83 7.86
CA GLU A 8 14.91 -4.22 6.63
C GLU A 8 13.52 -3.62 6.87
N LEU A 9 12.61 -4.37 7.52
CA LEU A 9 11.27 -3.88 7.82
C LEU A 9 11.30 -2.71 8.82
N MET A 10 12.24 -2.72 9.76
CA MET A 10 12.44 -1.62 10.71
C MET A 10 12.96 -0.36 10.01
N ASP A 11 13.84 -0.51 9.02
CA ASP A 11 14.35 0.61 8.25
C ASP A 11 13.27 1.21 7.34
N ILE A 12 12.46 0.36 6.68
CA ILE A 12 11.26 0.78 5.97
C ILE A 12 10.30 1.53 6.90
N TYR A 13 10.08 1.01 8.11
CA TYR A 13 9.18 1.68 9.07
C TYR A 13 9.69 3.06 9.50
N LYS A 14 11.00 3.21 9.72
CA LYS A 14 11.62 4.48 10.12
C LYS A 14 11.60 5.50 8.98
N ASN A 15 11.96 5.09 7.78
CA ASN A 15 12.10 5.96 6.60
C ASN A 15 11.40 5.37 5.36
N PRO A 16 10.06 5.28 5.35
CA PRO A 16 9.31 4.78 4.21
C PRO A 16 9.43 5.76 3.03
N ALA A 17 9.97 5.31 1.90
CA ALA A 17 10.24 6.17 0.75
C ALA A 17 8.96 6.60 0.03
N LYS A 18 7.86 5.85 0.13
CA LYS A 18 6.55 6.19 -0.45
C LYS A 18 5.67 7.01 0.48
N ARG A 19 6.11 7.29 1.71
CA ARG A 19 5.35 8.16 2.61
C ARG A 19 5.42 9.61 2.14
N GLY A 20 4.28 10.29 2.14
CA GLY A 20 4.16 11.69 1.77
C GLY A 20 2.91 11.99 0.97
N LEU A 21 2.85 13.22 0.48
CA LEU A 21 1.82 13.68 -0.45
C LEU A 21 2.39 13.70 -1.87
N LEU A 22 1.53 13.43 -2.84
CA LEU A 22 1.86 13.43 -4.25
C LEU A 22 1.22 14.65 -4.93
N ASP A 23 2.06 15.53 -5.46
CA ASP A 23 1.59 16.68 -6.24
C ASP A 23 1.01 16.21 -7.57
N GLY A 24 -0.24 16.61 -7.85
CA GLY A 24 -0.93 16.23 -9.09
C GLY A 24 -1.34 14.76 -9.15
N ALA A 25 -1.71 14.15 -8.01
CA ALA A 25 -2.33 12.82 -8.01
C ALA A 25 -3.65 12.82 -8.81
N ASP A 26 -3.83 11.81 -9.66
CA ASP A 26 -5.04 11.64 -10.46
C ASP A 26 -6.22 11.11 -9.63
N VAL A 27 -5.89 10.31 -8.61
CA VAL A 27 -6.84 9.71 -7.66
C VAL A 27 -6.24 9.64 -6.26
N SER A 28 -7.07 9.87 -5.25
CA SER A 28 -6.71 9.84 -3.83
C SER A 28 -7.82 9.17 -3.03
N ILE A 29 -7.51 8.09 -2.32
CA ILE A 29 -8.47 7.31 -1.51
C ILE A 29 -7.98 7.17 -0.09
N SER A 30 -8.84 7.53 0.86
CA SER A 30 -8.62 7.30 2.29
C SER A 30 -9.35 6.04 2.76
N GLN A 31 -8.68 5.23 3.56
CA GLN A 31 -9.23 4.04 4.23
C GLN A 31 -8.80 4.01 5.68
N SER A 32 -9.71 3.57 6.55
CA SER A 32 -9.42 3.39 7.97
C SER A 32 -9.73 1.97 8.42
N ASN A 33 -8.93 1.46 9.37
CA ASN A 33 -9.12 0.17 10.02
C ASN A 33 -9.50 0.40 11.50
N PRO A 34 -10.80 0.38 11.85
CA PRO A 34 -11.27 0.69 13.20
C PRO A 34 -10.78 -0.30 14.28
N MET A 35 -10.33 -1.50 13.88
CA MET A 35 -9.80 -2.50 14.83
C MET A 35 -8.46 -2.07 15.45
N CYS A 36 -7.65 -1.30 14.73
CA CYS A 36 -6.35 -0.81 15.20
C CYS A 36 -6.25 0.71 15.25
N GLY A 37 -7.27 1.43 14.75
CA GLY A 37 -7.27 2.88 14.61
C GLY A 37 -6.38 3.38 13.47
N ASP A 38 -5.96 2.50 12.56
CA ASP A 38 -5.12 2.89 11.42
C ASP A 38 -5.95 3.72 10.42
N ASP A 39 -5.35 4.78 9.88
CA ASP A 39 -5.85 5.60 8.79
C ASP A 39 -4.74 5.73 7.74
N VAL A 40 -5.06 5.35 6.51
CA VAL A 40 -4.14 5.40 5.36
C VAL A 40 -4.86 6.03 4.19
N SER A 41 -4.28 7.09 3.67
CA SER A 41 -4.66 7.74 2.43
C SER A 41 -3.63 7.41 1.35
N VAL A 42 -4.06 6.79 0.27
CA VAL A 42 -3.23 6.41 -0.88
C VAL A 42 -3.53 7.35 -2.04
N GLN A 43 -2.47 7.84 -2.66
CA GLN A 43 -2.50 8.72 -3.83
C GLN A 43 -1.76 8.04 -4.98
N LEU A 44 -2.39 8.00 -6.16
CA LEU A 44 -1.80 7.44 -7.36
C LEU A 44 -1.73 8.50 -8.45
N LYS A 45 -0.59 8.54 -9.13
CA LYS A 45 -0.41 9.26 -10.40
C LYS A 45 -0.33 8.24 -11.53
N ILE A 46 -1.18 8.39 -12.53
CA ILE A 46 -1.39 7.44 -13.61
C ILE A 46 -1.19 8.17 -14.94
N GLU A 47 -0.29 7.67 -15.77
CA GLU A 47 -0.08 8.20 -17.12
C GLU A 47 -0.21 7.06 -18.13
N ASN A 48 -1.09 7.22 -19.13
CA ASN A 48 -1.35 6.21 -20.16
C ASN A 48 -1.71 4.83 -19.60
N GLY A 49 -2.47 4.78 -18.50
CA GLY A 49 -2.87 3.53 -17.85
C GLY A 49 -1.76 2.83 -17.06
N ILE A 50 -0.64 3.51 -16.81
CA ILE A 50 0.50 3.00 -16.02
C ILE A 50 0.67 3.85 -14.77
N VAL A 51 0.84 3.22 -13.62
CA VAL A 51 1.14 3.91 -12.35
C VAL A 51 2.54 4.50 -12.43
N LYS A 52 2.65 5.83 -12.44
CA LYS A 52 3.94 6.55 -12.51
C LYS A 52 4.54 6.82 -11.14
N ASP A 53 3.71 7.17 -10.18
CA ASP A 53 4.10 7.31 -8.78
C ASP A 53 2.91 6.98 -7.89
N ALA A 54 3.22 6.55 -6.67
CA ALA A 54 2.24 6.17 -5.68
C ALA A 54 2.77 6.57 -4.30
N ARG A 55 1.95 7.30 -3.54
CA ARG A 55 2.30 7.78 -2.20
C ARG A 55 1.22 7.43 -1.19
N PHE A 56 1.61 7.32 0.07
CA PHE A 56 0.66 7.20 1.16
C PHE A 56 0.95 8.19 2.30
N HIS A 57 -0.10 8.59 3.00
CA HIS A 57 0.01 9.34 4.25
C HIS A 57 -1.08 8.92 5.23
N GLY A 58 -0.97 9.33 6.49
CA GLY A 58 -1.93 8.98 7.55
C GLY A 58 -1.27 8.46 8.81
N ASN A 59 -2.10 8.05 9.77
CA ASN A 59 -1.70 7.49 11.05
C ASN A 59 -1.87 5.98 11.01
N ALA A 60 -0.78 5.23 10.87
CA ALA A 60 -0.86 3.79 10.70
C ALA A 60 0.20 3.07 11.55
N CYS A 61 -0.11 1.87 11.98
CA CYS A 61 0.82 1.01 12.70
C CYS A 61 1.96 0.53 11.80
N MET A 62 2.99 -0.06 12.42
CA MET A 62 4.18 -0.55 11.71
C MET A 62 3.83 -1.49 10.55
N VAL A 63 2.93 -2.45 10.77
CA VAL A 63 2.53 -3.42 9.73
C VAL A 63 1.91 -2.71 8.53
N SER A 64 1.04 -1.72 8.76
CA SER A 64 0.40 -0.95 7.70
C SER A 64 1.38 -0.05 6.96
N ILE A 65 2.34 0.57 7.64
CA ILE A 65 3.37 1.41 7.00
C ILE A 65 4.24 0.55 6.08
N VAL A 66 4.75 -0.56 6.60
CA VAL A 66 5.64 -1.46 5.86
C VAL A 66 4.90 -2.10 4.69
N SER A 67 3.66 -2.56 4.90
CA SER A 67 2.88 -3.14 3.81
C SER A 67 2.52 -2.09 2.74
N SER A 68 2.22 -0.85 3.15
CA SER A 68 1.98 0.25 2.20
C SER A 68 3.21 0.55 1.35
N GLU A 69 4.39 0.63 1.97
CA GLU A 69 5.65 0.86 1.24
C GLU A 69 5.87 -0.20 0.17
N ILE A 70 5.85 -1.48 0.57
CA ILE A 70 6.13 -2.61 -0.31
C ILE A 70 5.09 -2.69 -1.43
N LEU A 71 3.82 -2.45 -1.11
CA LEU A 71 2.76 -2.43 -2.10
C LEU A 71 2.98 -1.30 -3.10
N LEU A 72 3.09 -0.06 -2.64
CA LEU A 72 3.16 1.09 -3.54
C LEU A 72 4.43 1.07 -4.39
N ASP A 73 5.54 0.57 -3.85
CA ASP A 73 6.75 0.37 -4.65
C ASP A 73 6.57 -0.66 -5.76
N TYR A 74 5.93 -1.80 -5.44
CA TYR A 74 5.62 -2.83 -6.43
C TYR A 74 4.68 -2.34 -7.54
N LEU A 75 3.78 -1.39 -7.26
CA LEU A 75 2.81 -0.88 -8.22
C LEU A 75 3.41 0.11 -9.22
N VAL A 76 4.48 0.83 -8.87
CA VAL A 76 5.11 1.80 -9.77
C VAL A 76 5.63 1.09 -11.02
N GLY A 77 5.26 1.59 -12.19
CA GLY A 77 5.58 1.00 -13.49
C GLY A 77 4.59 -0.07 -13.98
N LYS A 78 3.60 -0.45 -13.17
CA LYS A 78 2.56 -1.43 -13.57
C LYS A 78 1.37 -0.78 -14.23
N THR A 79 0.74 -1.55 -15.11
CA THR A 79 -0.55 -1.21 -15.71
C THR A 79 -1.69 -1.35 -14.71
N LEU A 80 -2.78 -0.60 -14.89
CA LEU A 80 -3.96 -0.71 -14.02
C LEU A 80 -4.52 -2.14 -13.96
N ASP A 81 -4.47 -2.89 -15.06
CA ASP A 81 -4.93 -4.28 -15.10
C ASP A 81 -4.04 -5.21 -14.26
N GLU A 82 -2.72 -5.00 -14.28
CA GLU A 82 -1.80 -5.72 -13.38
C GLU A 82 -2.05 -5.39 -11.91
N VAL A 83 -2.42 -4.15 -11.60
CA VAL A 83 -2.76 -3.73 -10.23
C VAL A 83 -4.02 -4.44 -9.74
N LYS A 84 -5.06 -4.55 -10.58
CA LYS A 84 -6.33 -5.18 -10.20
C LYS A 84 -6.20 -6.67 -9.90
N VAL A 85 -5.30 -7.37 -10.59
CA VAL A 85 -5.10 -8.81 -10.39
C VAL A 85 -4.26 -9.12 -9.15
N VAL A 86 -3.75 -8.11 -8.44
CA VAL A 86 -3.10 -8.32 -7.13
C VAL A 86 -4.13 -8.73 -6.11
N THR A 87 -4.16 -10.03 -5.82
CA THR A 87 -5.01 -10.60 -4.78
C THR A 87 -4.41 -10.38 -3.40
N LYS A 88 -5.27 -10.48 -2.38
CA LYS A 88 -4.85 -10.42 -0.98
C LYS A 88 -3.84 -11.52 -0.66
N GLU A 89 -4.04 -12.72 -1.18
CA GLU A 89 -3.20 -13.89 -0.92
C GLU A 89 -1.81 -13.67 -1.49
N LYS A 90 -1.72 -13.25 -2.76
CA LYS A 90 -0.44 -12.94 -3.41
C LYS A 90 0.29 -11.81 -2.69
N PHE A 91 -0.43 -10.80 -2.24
CA PHE A 91 0.17 -9.70 -1.51
C PHE A 91 0.70 -10.14 -0.12
N LEU A 92 -0.04 -10.98 0.60
CA LEU A 92 0.43 -11.54 1.87
C LEU A 92 1.65 -12.47 1.68
N GLU A 93 1.70 -13.24 0.59
CA GLU A 93 2.87 -14.02 0.20
C GLU A 93 4.08 -13.12 -0.10
N MET A 94 3.89 -12.01 -0.82
CA MET A 94 4.95 -11.03 -1.08
C MET A 94 5.51 -10.40 0.19
N LEU A 95 4.66 -10.13 1.18
CA LEU A 95 5.11 -9.60 2.46
C LEU A 95 5.90 -10.65 3.24
N ASN A 96 5.73 -11.95 3.00
CA ASN A 96 6.43 -13.03 3.72
C ASN A 96 6.47 -12.83 5.26
N LEU A 97 5.39 -12.25 5.82
CA LEU A 97 5.27 -11.94 7.24
C LEU A 97 4.42 -13.00 7.92
N ASN A 98 4.89 -13.50 9.05
CA ASN A 98 4.06 -14.31 9.96
C ASN A 98 3.09 -13.39 10.72
N LEU A 99 1.96 -13.08 10.10
CA LEU A 99 0.92 -12.21 10.67
C LEU A 99 -0.15 -13.03 11.41
N SER A 100 -0.55 -12.56 12.59
CA SER A 100 -1.76 -13.03 13.25
C SER A 100 -3.00 -12.60 12.46
N THR A 101 -4.12 -13.31 12.63
CA THR A 101 -5.41 -12.97 12.02
C THR A 101 -5.84 -11.52 12.28
N SER A 102 -5.55 -10.99 13.46
CA SER A 102 -5.81 -9.60 13.84
C SER A 102 -4.99 -8.57 13.05
N ARG A 103 -3.80 -8.94 12.56
CA ARG A 103 -2.88 -8.05 11.83
C ARG A 103 -3.05 -8.10 10.32
N ILE A 104 -3.76 -9.11 9.79
CA ILE A 104 -4.06 -9.20 8.36
C ILE A 104 -4.80 -7.94 7.88
N GLY A 105 -5.76 -7.42 8.67
CA GLY A 105 -6.47 -6.19 8.33
C GLY A 105 -5.56 -4.98 8.16
N CYS A 106 -4.56 -4.84 9.05
CA CYS A 106 -3.54 -3.78 8.95
C CYS A 106 -2.71 -3.92 7.67
N ALA A 107 -2.27 -5.15 7.37
CA ALA A 107 -1.44 -5.41 6.18
C ALA A 107 -2.21 -5.08 4.89
N THR A 108 -3.48 -5.46 4.80
CA THR A 108 -4.29 -5.32 3.57
C THR A 108 -4.98 -3.97 3.40
N LEU A 109 -4.82 -3.04 4.35
CA LEU A 109 -5.53 -1.75 4.32
C LEU A 109 -5.19 -0.95 3.06
N ALA A 110 -3.90 -0.83 2.73
CA ALA A 110 -3.43 -0.12 1.55
C ALA A 110 -3.85 -0.81 0.25
N LEU A 111 -3.89 -2.15 0.22
CA LEU A 111 -4.39 -2.90 -0.94
C LEU A 111 -5.84 -2.56 -1.25
N GLY A 112 -6.69 -2.50 -0.23
CA GLY A 112 -8.08 -2.08 -0.38
C GLY A 112 -8.21 -0.63 -0.89
N ALA A 113 -7.36 0.28 -0.41
CA ALA A 113 -7.33 1.67 -0.88
C ALA A 113 -6.90 1.75 -2.36
N VAL A 114 -5.87 1.02 -2.77
CA VAL A 114 -5.40 0.96 -4.16
C VAL A 114 -6.47 0.40 -5.09
N GLN A 115 -7.12 -0.72 -4.72
CA GLN A 115 -8.17 -1.31 -5.54
C GLN A 115 -9.34 -0.33 -5.75
N LYS A 116 -9.72 0.41 -4.71
CA LYS A 116 -10.71 1.49 -4.83
C LYS A 116 -10.22 2.62 -5.72
N ALA A 117 -8.96 3.02 -5.60
CA ALA A 117 -8.38 4.10 -6.38
C ALA A 117 -8.36 3.78 -7.89
N VAL A 118 -7.96 2.56 -8.25
CA VAL A 118 -8.00 2.10 -9.65
C VAL A 118 -9.43 2.07 -10.17
N ASN A 119 -10.37 1.51 -9.40
CA ASN A 119 -11.78 1.48 -9.79
C ASN A 119 -12.41 2.87 -9.94
N GLU A 120 -11.99 3.85 -9.13
CA GLU A 120 -12.47 5.23 -9.24
C GLU A 120 -11.87 5.94 -10.46
N TYR A 121 -10.59 5.71 -10.76
CA TYR A 121 -9.94 6.25 -11.95
C TYR A 121 -10.59 5.75 -13.25
N GLU A 122 -10.98 4.48 -13.33
CA GLU A 122 -11.61 3.92 -14.53
C GLU A 122 -13.08 4.31 -14.73
N LYS A 123 -13.75 4.73 -13.66
CA LYS A 123 -15.11 5.27 -13.75
C LYS A 123 -15.14 6.74 -14.20
N LYS A 124 -13.99 7.40 -14.15
CA LYS A 124 -13.79 8.79 -14.55
C LYS A 124 -13.65 8.88 -16.07
#